data_AF-A0A937N6B9-F1
#
_entry.id   AF-A0A937N6B9-F1
#
_cell.length_a   1.000
_cell.length_b   1.000
_cell.length_c   1.000
_cell.angle_alpha   90.00
_cell.angle_beta   90.00
_cell.angle_gamma   90.00
#
_symmetry.space_group_name_H-M   'P 1'
#
loop_
_entity.id
_entity.type
_entity.pdbx_description
1 polymer ?
#
loop_
_entity_poly.entity_id
_entity_poly.type
_entity_poly.pdbx_seq_one_letter_code
_entity_poly.pdbx_strand_id
1 'polypeptide(L)'
;IDRLEAGDYVEAVVEHVVVPQFADDYYGPNENLRAALKTGQDTWQMIHRDALGNDLAVDVVKGELLRNRPTMIRAERNHAEFAITGGLGYVPITISGLTDYRQPLLEVKEDDTWLPVDQAVHGNDYWQTDYDAQTTTWQITYSIPMDTPGDLRASRTFRFRLAGSRFTESE
;
A
#
# COMPACT_ATOMS: atom_id res chain seq x y z
N ILE A 1 -3.62 -2.97 -26.36
CA ILE A 1 -4.80 -2.79 -27.22
C ILE A 1 -4.58 -1.46 -27.89
N ASP A 2 -4.27 -1.49 -29.17
CA ASP A 2 -3.70 -0.34 -29.86
C ASP A 2 -4.72 0.27 -30.84
N ARG A 3 -5.86 -0.41 -31.00
CA ARG A 3 -7.06 0.01 -31.73
C ARG A 3 -8.26 -0.87 -31.29
N LEU A 4 -9.46 -0.28 -31.25
CA LEU A 4 -10.74 -0.98 -31.12
C LEU A 4 -11.43 -1.02 -32.49
N GLU A 5 -12.01 -2.17 -32.85
CA GLU A 5 -12.71 -2.41 -34.11
C GLU A 5 -14.23 -2.52 -33.93
N ALA A 6 -14.97 -2.48 -35.04
CA ALA A 6 -16.41 -2.63 -34.99
C ALA A 6 -16.80 -4.01 -34.47
N GLY A 7 -17.55 -4.06 -33.36
CA GLY A 7 -17.91 -5.30 -32.68
C GLY A 7 -17.12 -5.56 -31.39
N ASP A 8 -16.09 -4.75 -31.10
CA ASP A 8 -15.40 -4.79 -29.82
C ASP A 8 -16.26 -4.18 -28.70
N TYR A 9 -16.07 -4.69 -27.50
CA TYR A 9 -16.66 -4.15 -26.28
C TYR A 9 -15.55 -3.87 -25.26
N VAL A 10 -15.67 -2.77 -24.54
CA VAL A 10 -14.80 -2.45 -23.40
C VAL A 10 -15.62 -2.66 -22.14
N GLU A 11 -15.09 -3.49 -21.25
CA GLU A 11 -15.53 -3.58 -19.87
C GLU A 11 -14.56 -2.76 -19.01
N ALA A 12 -15.09 -1.88 -18.17
CA ALA A 12 -14.28 -1.02 -17.31
C ALA A 12 -14.94 -0.79 -15.96
N VAL A 13 -14.12 -0.67 -14.92
CA VAL A 13 -14.51 -0.16 -13.61
C VAL A 13 -14.28 1.34 -13.60
N VAL A 14 -15.30 2.11 -13.21
CA VAL A 14 -15.20 3.56 -13.04
C VAL A 14 -15.02 3.87 -11.56
N GLU A 15 -13.85 4.42 -11.21
CA GLU A 15 -13.58 4.96 -9.89
C GLU A 15 -13.79 6.48 -9.91
N HIS A 16 -14.57 7.01 -8.95
CA HIS A 16 -14.72 8.44 -8.75
C HIS A 16 -13.84 8.89 -7.59
N VAL A 17 -12.85 9.73 -7.89
CA VAL A 17 -11.91 10.29 -6.91
C VAL A 17 -12.05 11.81 -6.91
N VAL A 18 -12.09 12.39 -5.70
CA VAL A 18 -12.08 13.83 -5.50
C VAL A 18 -10.70 14.22 -4.98
N VAL A 19 -9.95 14.94 -5.81
CA VAL A 19 -8.65 15.51 -5.44
C VAL A 19 -8.80 17.01 -5.18
N PRO A 20 -7.90 17.64 -4.38
CA PRO A 20 -7.87 19.09 -4.27
C PRO A 20 -7.78 19.74 -5.66
N GLN A 21 -8.64 20.71 -5.93
CA GLN A 21 -8.65 21.37 -7.24
C GLN A 21 -7.45 22.30 -7.38
N PHE A 22 -7.10 23.03 -6.32
CA PHE A 22 -5.99 23.99 -6.27
C PHE A 22 -5.03 23.69 -5.13
N ALA A 23 -3.75 24.05 -5.31
CA ALA A 23 -2.71 23.89 -4.29
C ALA A 23 -2.99 24.70 -3.01
N ASP A 24 -3.64 25.86 -3.14
CA ASP A 24 -3.96 26.76 -2.03
C ASP A 24 -5.12 26.22 -1.16
N ASP A 25 -5.99 25.37 -1.72
CA ASP A 25 -7.05 24.70 -0.97
C ASP A 25 -6.52 23.48 -0.19
N TYR A 26 -5.33 22.99 -0.53
CA TYR A 26 -4.73 21.84 0.12
C TYR A 26 -4.00 22.23 1.42
N TYR A 27 -4.66 21.98 2.55
CA TYR A 27 -4.12 22.23 3.90
C TYR A 27 -3.40 21.02 4.52
N GLY A 28 -3.25 19.91 3.79
CA GLY A 28 -2.57 18.71 4.30
C GLY A 28 -1.04 18.78 4.22
N PRO A 29 -0.33 17.87 4.91
CA PRO A 29 1.13 17.92 5.04
C PRO A 29 1.91 17.31 3.86
N ASN A 30 1.23 16.77 2.85
CA ASN A 30 1.92 16.09 1.74
C ASN A 30 2.53 17.09 0.76
N GLU A 31 3.83 17.33 0.89
CA GLU A 31 4.56 18.27 0.05
C GLU A 31 4.71 17.80 -1.41
N ASN A 32 4.74 16.49 -1.67
CA ASN A 32 4.75 15.97 -3.04
C ASN A 32 3.43 16.28 -3.75
N LEU A 33 2.30 16.05 -3.08
CA LEU A 33 0.98 16.40 -3.61
C LEU A 33 0.87 17.92 -3.81
N ARG A 34 1.32 18.73 -2.85
CA ARG A 34 1.35 20.19 -2.98
C ARG A 34 2.18 20.65 -4.17
N ALA A 35 3.35 20.07 -4.38
CA ALA A 35 4.22 20.37 -5.52
C ALA A 35 3.55 19.98 -6.85
N ALA A 36 2.95 18.79 -6.92
CA ALA A 36 2.22 18.33 -8.09
C ALA A 36 1.02 19.24 -8.44
N LEU A 37 0.25 19.66 -7.42
CA LEU A 37 -0.86 20.60 -7.61
C LEU A 37 -0.39 21.93 -8.19
N LYS A 38 0.74 22.49 -7.73
CA LYS A 38 1.27 23.75 -8.30
C LYS A 38 1.57 23.66 -9.80
N THR A 39 1.79 22.46 -10.33
CA THR A 39 2.06 22.23 -11.76
C THR A 39 0.83 21.79 -12.55
N GLY A 40 -0.07 21.00 -11.95
CA GLY A 40 -1.18 20.32 -12.64
C GLY A 40 -2.58 20.59 -12.08
N GLN A 41 -2.75 21.51 -11.14
CA GLN A 41 -4.06 21.85 -10.56
C GLN A 41 -5.13 22.17 -11.61
N ASP A 42 -6.39 21.85 -11.29
CA ASP A 42 -7.56 22.04 -12.15
C ASP A 42 -7.43 21.43 -13.56
N THR A 43 -6.71 20.31 -13.67
CA THR A 43 -6.55 19.59 -14.93
C THR A 43 -6.56 18.07 -14.75
N TRP A 44 -6.74 17.35 -15.86
CA TRP A 44 -6.72 15.89 -15.88
C TRP A 44 -5.39 15.29 -15.44
N GLN A 45 -4.29 16.07 -15.48
CA GLN A 45 -2.96 15.61 -15.09
C GLN A 45 -2.91 15.09 -13.65
N MET A 46 -3.71 15.63 -12.71
CA MET A 46 -3.73 15.14 -11.33
C MET A 46 -4.35 13.75 -11.20
N ILE A 47 -5.39 13.45 -11.98
CA ILE A 47 -6.00 12.12 -12.01
C ILE A 47 -5.09 11.13 -12.72
N HIS A 48 -4.45 11.55 -13.82
CA HIS A 48 -3.46 10.71 -14.50
C HIS A 48 -2.24 10.41 -13.63
N ARG A 49 -1.76 11.38 -12.85
CA ARG A 49 -0.73 11.19 -11.81
C ARG A 49 -1.16 10.15 -10.80
N ASP A 50 -2.37 10.25 -10.25
CA ASP A 50 -2.88 9.28 -9.28
C ASP A 50 -2.94 7.87 -9.85
N ALA A 51 -3.47 7.72 -11.07
CA ALA A 51 -3.57 6.44 -11.76
C ALA A 51 -2.19 5.80 -12.00
N LEU A 52 -1.21 6.55 -12.53
CA LEU A 52 0.14 6.04 -12.77
C LEU A 52 0.92 5.76 -11.48
N GLY A 53 0.80 6.65 -10.50
CA GLY A 53 1.52 6.54 -9.24
C GLY A 53 1.00 5.40 -8.38
N ASN A 54 -0.31 5.19 -8.33
CA ASN A 54 -0.94 4.14 -7.53
C ASN A 54 -1.24 2.84 -8.30
N ASP A 55 -0.82 2.71 -9.56
CA ASP A 55 -0.73 1.39 -10.22
C ASP A 55 0.40 0.59 -9.57
N LEU A 56 0.15 -0.06 -8.44
CA LEU A 56 1.20 -0.72 -7.65
C LEU A 56 1.67 -2.01 -8.34
N ALA A 57 2.99 -2.25 -8.35
CA ALA A 57 3.52 -3.59 -8.58
C ALA A 57 3.92 -4.21 -7.22
N VAL A 58 3.42 -5.41 -6.94
CA VAL A 58 3.61 -6.11 -5.66
C VAL A 58 4.22 -7.47 -5.91
N ASP A 59 5.46 -7.65 -5.46
CA ASP A 59 6.22 -8.89 -5.56
C ASP A 59 6.25 -9.58 -4.20
N VAL A 60 5.54 -10.71 -4.04
CA VAL A 60 5.47 -11.44 -2.76
C VAL A 60 6.51 -12.56 -2.75
N VAL A 61 7.45 -12.47 -1.79
CA VAL A 61 8.48 -13.49 -1.52
C VAL A 61 7.94 -14.56 -0.56
N LYS A 62 7.13 -14.14 0.43
CA LYS A 62 6.50 -15.03 1.40
C LYS A 62 5.04 -14.63 1.65
N GLY A 63 4.15 -15.63 1.62
CA GLY A 63 2.70 -15.42 1.63
C GLY A 63 2.13 -15.49 0.22
N GLU A 64 0.94 -14.93 0.02
CA GLU A 64 0.25 -14.92 -1.26
C GLU A 64 -0.47 -13.59 -1.50
N LEU A 65 -0.29 -12.99 -2.67
CA LEU A 65 -1.05 -11.81 -3.08
C LEU A 65 -2.48 -12.21 -3.42
N LEU A 66 -3.46 -11.78 -2.63
CA LEU A 66 -4.88 -12.03 -2.88
C LEU A 66 -5.52 -10.95 -3.77
N ARG A 67 -5.06 -9.70 -3.61
CA ARG A 67 -5.56 -8.55 -4.36
C ARG A 67 -4.50 -7.45 -4.40
N ASN A 68 -4.40 -6.75 -5.52
CA ASN A 68 -3.44 -5.66 -5.69
C ASN A 68 -3.97 -4.29 -5.18
N ARG A 69 -5.28 -4.02 -5.29
CA ARG A 69 -5.88 -2.72 -4.92
C ARG A 69 -7.25 -2.88 -4.20
N PRO A 70 -7.39 -2.44 -2.93
CA PRO A 70 -6.30 -2.25 -1.97
C PRO A 70 -5.46 -3.53 -1.81
N THR A 71 -4.16 -3.38 -1.62
CA THR A 71 -3.23 -4.52 -1.55
C THR A 71 -3.56 -5.40 -0.35
N MET A 72 -3.75 -6.70 -0.61
CA MET A 72 -4.01 -7.69 0.40
C MET A 72 -3.13 -8.91 0.18
N ILE A 73 -2.34 -9.23 1.19
CA ILE A 73 -1.43 -10.38 1.20
C ILE A 73 -1.87 -11.34 2.30
N ARG A 74 -2.05 -12.61 1.97
CA ARG A 74 -2.27 -13.68 2.94
C ARG A 74 -0.94 -14.11 3.52
N ALA A 75 -0.79 -14.03 4.83
CA ALA A 75 0.41 -14.45 5.52
C ALA A 75 0.55 -15.98 5.53
N GLU A 76 1.78 -16.45 5.42
CA GLU A 76 2.13 -17.85 5.69
C GLU A 76 2.64 -17.97 7.12
N ARG A 77 1.93 -18.73 7.97
CA ARG A 77 2.29 -18.95 9.38
C ARG A 77 2.55 -17.62 10.12
N ASN A 78 1.66 -16.63 9.94
CA ASN A 78 1.76 -15.27 10.47
C ASN A 78 2.95 -14.44 9.96
N HIS A 79 3.57 -14.82 8.84
CA HIS A 79 4.64 -14.06 8.20
C HIS A 79 4.30 -13.68 6.76
N ALA A 80 4.72 -12.51 6.33
CA ALA A 80 4.71 -12.12 4.92
C ALA A 80 5.99 -11.35 4.60
N GLU A 81 6.49 -11.48 3.38
CA GLU A 81 7.62 -10.70 2.86
C GLU A 81 7.31 -10.34 1.42
N PHE A 82 7.45 -9.06 1.09
CA PHE A 82 7.01 -8.53 -0.19
C PHE A 82 7.72 -7.22 -0.54
N ALA A 83 7.83 -6.91 -1.82
CA ALA A 83 8.24 -5.61 -2.31
C ALA A 83 7.05 -4.89 -2.96
N ILE A 84 6.99 -3.57 -2.76
CA ILE A 84 6.01 -2.69 -3.41
C ILE A 84 6.78 -1.67 -4.23
N THR A 85 6.38 -1.53 -5.49
CA THR A 85 6.92 -0.55 -6.41
C THR A 85 5.85 0.45 -6.83
N GLY A 86 6.14 1.75 -6.67
CA GLY A 86 5.18 2.84 -6.82
C GLY A 86 4.48 3.20 -5.52
N GLY A 87 3.31 3.85 -5.65
CA GLY A 87 2.52 4.40 -4.56
C GLY A 87 2.70 5.90 -4.40
N LEU A 88 1.62 6.59 -4.02
CA LEU A 88 1.59 8.01 -3.70
C LEU A 88 1.02 8.20 -2.30
N GLY A 89 1.58 9.14 -1.53
CA GLY A 89 1.09 9.41 -0.19
C GLY A 89 1.14 8.16 0.69
N TYR A 90 -0.01 7.83 1.28
CA TYR A 90 -0.17 6.63 2.10
C TYR A 90 -0.89 5.53 1.35
N VAL A 91 -0.29 4.35 1.29
CA VAL A 91 -0.86 3.17 0.64
C VAL A 91 -1.32 2.17 1.70
N PRO A 92 -2.58 1.74 1.71
CA PRO A 92 -3.06 0.73 2.65
C PRO A 92 -2.66 -0.68 2.20
N ILE A 93 -1.97 -1.42 3.08
CA ILE A 93 -1.57 -2.81 2.90
C ILE A 93 -2.20 -3.65 4.00
N THR A 94 -3.02 -4.63 3.62
CA THR A 94 -3.65 -5.58 4.54
C THR A 94 -2.91 -6.91 4.54
N ILE A 95 -2.49 -7.36 5.72
CA ILE A 95 -2.00 -8.71 5.94
C ILE A 95 -3.13 -9.54 6.55
N SER A 96 -3.51 -10.62 5.88
CA SER A 96 -4.67 -11.47 6.22
C SER A 96 -4.25 -12.91 6.58
N GLY A 97 -5.20 -13.71 7.07
CA GLY A 97 -4.97 -15.12 7.41
C GLY A 97 -4.19 -15.31 8.72
N LEU A 98 -4.21 -14.31 9.60
CA LEU A 98 -3.46 -14.32 10.84
C LEU A 98 -4.18 -15.12 11.93
N THR A 99 -3.46 -15.91 12.71
CA THR A 99 -4.05 -16.72 13.80
C THR A 99 -4.26 -15.93 15.09
N ASP A 100 -3.62 -14.78 15.23
CA ASP A 100 -3.73 -13.83 16.35
C ASP A 100 -3.62 -12.41 15.77
N TYR A 101 -3.81 -11.38 16.59
CA TYR A 101 -3.78 -9.97 16.19
C TYR A 101 -2.77 -9.15 17.01
N ARG A 102 -2.17 -9.76 18.03
CA ARG A 102 -1.34 -9.04 19.00
C ARG A 102 0.08 -8.86 18.48
N GLN A 103 0.65 -7.72 18.87
CA GLN A 103 2.05 -7.35 18.60
C GLN A 103 2.45 -7.51 17.13
N PRO A 104 1.66 -6.96 16.18
CA PRO A 104 2.10 -6.96 14.79
C PRO A 104 3.35 -6.10 14.64
N LEU A 105 4.25 -6.56 13.79
CA LEU A 105 5.43 -5.81 13.41
C LEU A 105 5.55 -5.83 11.89
N LEU A 106 5.41 -4.66 11.28
CA LEU A 106 5.80 -4.39 9.91
C LEU A 106 7.17 -3.70 9.93
N GLU A 107 8.11 -4.20 9.15
CA GLU A 107 9.43 -3.61 8.96
C GLU A 107 9.64 -3.30 7.49
N VAL A 108 10.35 -2.22 7.21
CA VAL A 108 10.84 -1.84 5.89
C VAL A 108 12.35 -2.07 5.84
N LYS A 109 12.85 -2.51 4.69
CA LYS A 109 14.28 -2.64 4.45
C LYS A 109 14.86 -1.30 4.02
N GLU A 110 15.79 -0.77 4.81
CA GLU A 110 16.61 0.39 4.49
C GLU A 110 18.08 -0.04 4.53
N ASP A 111 18.79 0.14 3.40
CA ASP A 111 20.10 -0.45 3.16
C ASP A 111 20.08 -1.97 3.43
N ASP A 112 20.91 -2.44 4.37
CA ASP A 112 20.96 -3.84 4.81
C ASP A 112 20.28 -4.08 6.16
N THR A 113 19.49 -3.11 6.65
CA THR A 113 18.82 -3.18 7.95
C THR A 113 17.29 -3.18 7.80
N TRP A 114 16.62 -3.92 8.68
CA TRP A 114 15.17 -3.89 8.81
C TRP A 114 14.79 -2.93 9.92
N LEU A 115 14.00 -1.91 9.57
CA LEU A 115 13.52 -0.89 10.50
C LEU A 115 12.01 -1.02 10.68
N PRO A 116 11.49 -0.95 11.91
CA PRO A 116 10.05 -0.91 12.14
C PRO A 116 9.40 0.25 11.39
N VAL A 117 8.27 -0.02 10.74
CA VAL A 117 7.39 1.04 10.23
C VAL A 117 6.62 1.60 11.43
N ASP A 118 7.19 2.62 12.06
CA ASP A 118 6.60 3.30 13.22
C ASP A 118 6.00 4.64 12.81
N GLN A 119 4.68 4.78 13.04
CA GLN A 119 3.90 5.99 12.76
C GLN A 119 3.13 6.45 14.01
N ALA A 120 3.61 6.05 15.20
CA ALA A 120 2.98 6.34 16.47
C ALA A 120 2.81 7.85 16.70
N VAL A 121 1.60 8.26 17.09
CA VAL A 121 1.35 9.56 17.74
C VAL A 121 1.01 9.33 19.20
N HIS A 122 0.19 8.32 19.48
CA HIS A 122 -0.21 7.86 20.81
C HIS A 122 0.12 6.38 21.02
N GLY A 123 1.33 5.97 20.63
CA GLY A 123 1.81 4.60 20.78
C GLY A 123 1.34 3.72 19.63
N ASN A 124 0.71 2.59 19.93
CA ASN A 124 0.30 1.58 18.94
C ASN A 124 -0.99 1.98 18.19
N ASP A 125 -1.07 3.20 17.66
CA ASP A 125 -2.27 3.83 17.08
C ASP A 125 -2.27 3.93 15.54
N TYR A 126 -1.41 3.17 14.87
CA TYR A 126 -1.13 3.34 13.44
C TYR A 126 -1.41 2.10 12.57
N TRP A 127 -2.07 1.09 13.12
CA TRP A 127 -2.63 -0.02 12.34
C TRP A 127 -4.08 -0.29 12.73
N GLN A 128 -4.82 -0.86 11.78
CA GLN A 128 -6.18 -1.34 12.00
C GLN A 128 -6.17 -2.86 12.16
N THR A 129 -7.11 -3.39 12.93
CA THR A 129 -7.27 -4.83 13.17
C THR A 129 -8.72 -5.22 12.95
N ASP A 130 -8.95 -6.20 12.09
CA ASP A 130 -10.26 -6.75 11.81
C ASP A 130 -10.26 -8.28 12.02
N TYR A 131 -11.39 -8.81 12.50
CA TYR A 131 -11.60 -10.25 12.59
C TYR A 131 -12.51 -10.71 11.44
N ASP A 132 -12.03 -11.67 10.65
CA ASP A 132 -12.82 -12.32 9.61
C ASP A 132 -13.48 -13.58 10.16
N ALA A 133 -14.78 -13.48 10.43
CA ALA A 133 -15.57 -14.58 10.97
C ALA A 133 -15.76 -15.76 10.00
N GLN A 134 -15.62 -15.56 8.69
CA GLN A 134 -15.78 -16.63 7.70
C GLN A 134 -14.58 -17.56 7.71
N THR A 135 -13.38 -16.99 7.82
CA THR A 135 -12.12 -17.75 7.86
C THR A 135 -11.64 -18.02 9.27
N THR A 136 -12.26 -17.40 10.29
CA THR A 136 -11.86 -17.41 11.70
C THR A 136 -10.43 -16.89 11.92
N THR A 137 -10.00 -15.95 11.08
CA THR A 137 -8.66 -15.35 11.11
C THR A 137 -8.71 -13.84 11.36
N TRP A 138 -7.55 -13.25 11.63
CA TRP A 138 -7.38 -11.82 11.79
C TRP A 138 -6.75 -11.18 10.55
N GLN A 139 -7.02 -9.90 10.38
CA GLN A 139 -6.43 -9.04 9.36
C GLN A 139 -5.85 -7.80 10.03
N ILE A 140 -4.69 -7.35 9.56
CA ILE A 140 -4.03 -6.14 10.04
C ILE A 140 -3.68 -5.27 8.86
N THR A 141 -4.12 -4.01 8.91
CA THR A 141 -3.90 -3.04 7.84
C THR A 141 -2.98 -1.92 8.31
N TYR A 142 -1.89 -1.72 7.59
CA TYR A 142 -1.00 -0.56 7.73
C TYR A 142 -1.22 0.40 6.57
N SER A 143 -1.33 1.69 6.85
CA SER A 143 -1.19 2.74 5.83
C SER A 143 0.27 3.15 5.79
N ILE A 144 1.02 2.82 4.74
CA ILE A 144 2.47 3.07 4.66
C ILE A 144 2.79 4.29 3.80
N PRO A 145 3.72 5.18 4.22
CA PRO A 145 4.11 6.33 3.42
C PRO A 145 4.99 5.88 2.26
N MET A 146 4.50 6.00 1.02
CA MET A 146 5.18 5.57 -0.21
C MET A 146 5.68 6.74 -1.05
N ASP A 147 5.42 7.98 -0.62
CA ASP A 147 5.92 9.18 -1.29
C ASP A 147 7.44 9.15 -1.54
N THR A 148 7.82 9.58 -2.73
CA THR A 148 9.21 9.74 -3.18
C THR A 148 9.38 11.08 -3.87
N PRO A 149 10.57 11.70 -3.84
CA PRO A 149 10.82 12.95 -4.55
C PRO A 149 10.44 12.84 -6.03
N GLY A 150 9.59 13.76 -6.50
CA GLY A 150 9.14 13.82 -7.90
C GLY A 150 8.33 12.61 -8.35
N ASP A 151 7.68 11.90 -7.42
CA ASP A 151 6.87 10.71 -7.70
C ASP A 151 7.63 9.59 -8.43
N LEU A 152 8.94 9.49 -8.17
CA LEU A 152 9.76 8.41 -8.69
C LEU A 152 9.17 7.05 -8.31
N ARG A 153 8.95 6.20 -9.31
CA ARG A 153 8.45 4.84 -9.10
C ARG A 153 9.53 3.93 -8.50
N ALA A 154 9.78 4.08 -7.20
CA ALA A 154 10.78 3.34 -6.44
C ALA A 154 10.19 2.05 -5.85
N SER A 155 11.06 1.09 -5.58
CA SER A 155 10.71 -0.17 -4.91
C SER A 155 11.13 -0.13 -3.44
N ARG A 156 10.28 -0.63 -2.54
CA ARG A 156 10.57 -0.81 -1.11
C ARG A 156 10.20 -2.23 -0.69
N THR A 157 11.08 -2.87 0.06
CA THR A 157 10.85 -4.23 0.57
C THR A 157 10.36 -4.17 2.01
N PHE A 158 9.34 -4.96 2.31
CA PHE A 158 8.71 -5.06 3.61
C PHE A 158 8.68 -6.51 4.10
N ARG A 159 8.70 -6.67 5.41
CA ARG A 159 8.37 -7.94 6.06
C ARG A 159 7.42 -7.71 7.21
N PHE A 160 6.49 -8.63 7.37
CA PHE A 160 5.51 -8.63 8.45
C PHE A 160 5.65 -9.90 9.29
N ARG A 161 5.45 -9.75 10.60
CA ARG A 161 5.25 -10.87 11.53
C ARG A 161 4.37 -10.48 12.72
N LEU A 162 3.77 -11.46 13.38
CA LEU A 162 3.29 -11.28 14.75
C LEU A 162 4.46 -11.57 15.72
N ALA A 163 4.74 -10.67 16.67
CA ALA A 163 5.78 -10.94 17.65
C ALA A 163 5.42 -12.15 18.52
N GLY A 164 6.35 -13.11 18.60
CA GLY A 164 6.12 -14.42 19.24
C GLY A 164 6.05 -15.59 18.25
N SER A 165 5.82 -15.35 16.95
CA SER A 165 6.05 -16.38 15.93
C SER A 165 7.54 -16.42 15.57
N ARG A 166 8.22 -17.54 15.84
CA ARG A 166 9.61 -17.72 15.39
C ARG A 166 9.60 -17.90 13.88
N PHE A 167 10.50 -17.22 13.17
CA PHE A 167 10.93 -17.69 11.85
C PHE A 167 11.59 -19.05 12.08
N THR A 168 10.97 -20.13 11.62
CA THR A 168 11.71 -21.38 11.45
C THR A 168 12.54 -21.19 10.19
N GLU A 169 13.85 -21.02 10.35
CA GLU A 169 14.78 -21.31 9.26
C GLU A 169 14.54 -22.77 8.86
N SER A 170 14.18 -22.98 7.60
CA SER A 170 14.16 -24.32 7.02
C SER A 170 15.60 -24.80 6.90
N GLU A 171 15.89 -25.96 7.51
CA GLU A 171 17.12 -26.75 7.29
C GLU A 171 17.36 -27.08 5.81
#